data_AF-A0A6A6UXH7-F1
#
_entry.id   AF-A0A6A6UXH7-F1
#
_cell.length_a   1.000
_cell.length_b   1.000
_cell.length_c   1.000
_cell.angle_alpha   90.00
_cell.angle_beta   90.00
_cell.angle_gamma   90.00
#
_symmetry.space_group_name_H-M   'P 1'
#
loop_
_entity.id
_entity.type
_entity.pdbx_description
1 polymer ?
#
loop_
_entity_poly.entity_id
_entity_poly.type
_entity_poly.pdbx_seq_one_letter_code
_entity_poly.pdbx_strand_id
1 'polypeptide(L)'
;MDGNVDANSVTSTSAHDNPTLAMPTLTDARKLAPDVSSFSGCGLREEIQTLQKQLLALRYDNESLQEENTILINENNAMGADLYTFKANNIGLKAQVRDLNEWLDTAYRDNTVLRAERDTARKAEKFAENRVKTQESEIRRLNRMIDFLGQENSKVARELRLAKETKVTNEDPTIRALSNDDKITTRSKRALSPSTSIPALDEPSRKKRKLPDVPQVVSCTKCYSRKWSCDGKEPCQHCERTSEPHSCKRILCKYPAPGMCRNLKCTLAHQDQGFRKVVLFRRIARRNGVPEPVDEDTKGEGDEVDKDGHE
;
A
#
# COMPACT_ATOMS: atom_id res chain seq x y z
N MET A 1 -20.38 46.49 -18.83
CA MET A 1 -21.75 46.94 -18.57
C MET A 1 -21.62 48.35 -18.03
N ASP A 2 -21.59 49.21 -19.03
CA ASP A 2 -21.73 50.66 -19.14
C ASP A 2 -22.06 51.47 -17.87
N GLY A 3 -21.34 52.60 -17.76
CA GLY A 3 -21.59 53.62 -16.76
C GLY A 3 -22.83 54.46 -17.04
N ASN A 4 -23.19 55.30 -16.07
CA ASN A 4 -24.03 56.45 -16.33
C ASN A 4 -23.55 57.64 -15.48
N VAL A 5 -23.16 58.69 -16.19
CA VAL A 5 -22.77 60.01 -15.70
C VAL A 5 -23.91 60.94 -16.11
N ASP A 6 -24.66 61.47 -15.16
CA ASP A 6 -25.63 62.52 -15.45
C ASP A 6 -25.10 63.86 -14.91
N ALA A 7 -24.48 64.58 -15.83
CA ALA A 7 -24.36 66.02 -15.79
C ALA A 7 -25.73 66.62 -16.12
N ASN A 8 -26.20 67.59 -15.34
CA ASN A 8 -27.27 68.47 -15.79
C ASN A 8 -26.92 69.93 -15.55
N SER A 9 -27.10 70.69 -16.62
CA SER A 9 -26.57 72.03 -16.83
C SER A 9 -27.74 73.02 -16.94
N VAL A 10 -27.51 74.19 -16.36
CA VAL A 10 -27.95 75.52 -16.83
C VAL A 10 -29.45 75.87 -16.69
N THR A 11 -29.72 76.98 -16.00
CA THR A 11 -30.32 78.17 -16.63
C THR A 11 -30.26 79.39 -15.71
N SER A 12 -29.60 80.43 -16.23
CA SER A 12 -29.68 81.81 -15.76
C SER A 12 -30.80 82.52 -16.52
N THR A 13 -31.64 83.28 -15.83
CA THR A 13 -32.36 84.42 -16.42
C THR A 13 -32.64 85.49 -15.38
N SER A 14 -32.35 86.72 -15.78
CA SER A 14 -32.49 88.01 -15.12
C SER A 14 -33.90 88.60 -15.21
N ALA A 15 -34.30 89.37 -14.20
CA ALA A 15 -35.08 90.62 -14.29
C ALA A 15 -35.10 91.22 -12.87
N HIS A 16 -34.37 92.29 -12.55
CA HIS A 16 -34.77 93.70 -12.72
C HIS A 16 -36.25 93.97 -12.46
N ASP A 17 -36.56 94.39 -11.23
CA ASP A 17 -37.54 95.43 -10.96
C ASP A 17 -37.13 96.22 -9.69
N ASN A 18 -37.18 97.53 -9.82
CA ASN A 18 -36.55 98.51 -8.94
C ASN A 18 -37.66 99.45 -8.44
N PRO A 19 -38.06 99.43 -7.16
CA PRO A 19 -38.84 100.51 -6.58
C PRO A 19 -37.88 101.54 -5.97
N THR A 20 -37.81 102.69 -6.62
CA THR A 20 -37.30 103.93 -6.03
C THR A 20 -38.30 104.45 -4.99
N LEU A 21 -37.80 105.21 -4.01
CA LEU A 21 -38.50 106.00 -2.96
C LEU A 21 -38.67 105.22 -1.64
N ALA A 22 -38.21 105.67 -0.47
CA ALA A 22 -37.86 107.00 -0.02
C ALA A 22 -36.78 106.94 1.08
N MET A 23 -35.90 107.95 1.11
CA MET A 23 -34.94 108.21 2.19
C MET A 23 -35.67 108.73 3.44
N PRO A 24 -35.56 108.06 4.61
CA PRO A 24 -35.88 108.68 5.88
C PRO A 24 -34.75 109.65 6.25
N THR A 25 -35.15 110.89 6.47
CA THR A 25 -34.36 112.02 6.95
C THR A 25 -33.59 111.71 8.24
N LEU A 26 -32.34 112.19 8.28
CA LEU A 26 -31.44 112.27 9.43
C LEU A 26 -32.02 113.14 10.56
N THR A 27 -33.01 112.63 11.28
CA THR A 27 -33.48 113.19 12.55
C THR A 27 -34.19 112.09 13.33
N ASP A 28 -33.42 111.13 13.87
CA ASP A 28 -33.79 110.37 15.08
C ASP A 28 -32.68 109.44 15.60
N ALA A 29 -31.40 109.83 15.44
CA ALA A 29 -30.25 109.04 15.91
C ALA A 29 -30.02 109.09 17.44
N ARG A 30 -31.00 109.51 18.26
CA ARG A 30 -30.85 109.58 19.72
C ARG A 30 -32.01 109.03 20.55
N LYS A 31 -32.95 108.28 19.95
CA LYS A 31 -34.05 107.64 20.70
C LYS A 31 -34.30 106.16 20.39
N LEU A 32 -33.39 105.50 19.67
CA LEU A 32 -33.35 104.04 19.51
C LEU A 32 -32.12 103.41 20.20
N ALA A 33 -31.88 103.83 21.44
CA ALA A 33 -31.04 103.07 22.35
C ALA A 33 -31.90 102.56 23.52
N PRO A 34 -32.72 101.53 23.30
CA PRO A 34 -32.83 100.44 24.25
C PRO A 34 -32.10 99.22 23.68
N ASP A 35 -31.19 98.66 24.50
CA ASP A 35 -30.73 97.28 24.42
C ASP A 35 -29.77 96.83 23.30
N VAL A 36 -28.71 97.60 23.02
CA VAL A 36 -27.45 96.97 22.53
C VAL A 36 -26.64 96.32 23.67
N SER A 37 -27.05 96.54 24.93
CA SER A 37 -26.51 95.90 26.13
C SER A 37 -27.12 94.52 26.43
N SER A 38 -28.24 94.14 25.81
CA SER A 38 -28.82 92.79 25.95
C SER A 38 -28.40 91.82 24.84
N PHE A 39 -27.83 92.32 23.73
CA PHE A 39 -27.11 91.50 22.75
C PHE A 39 -25.69 91.18 23.27
N SER A 40 -25.66 90.49 24.41
CA SER A 40 -24.47 89.81 24.88
C SER A 40 -24.13 88.74 23.85
N GLY A 41 -23.14 89.02 22.98
CA GLY A 41 -22.57 88.04 22.06
C GLY A 41 -21.95 86.79 22.73
N CYS A 42 -22.17 86.60 24.04
CA CYS A 42 -21.83 85.39 24.78
C CYS A 42 -22.64 84.18 24.31
N GLY A 43 -23.95 84.30 23.99
CA GLY A 43 -24.76 83.15 23.57
C GLY A 43 -24.28 82.52 22.26
N LEU A 44 -24.03 83.35 21.23
CA LEU A 44 -23.47 82.90 19.95
C LEU A 44 -22.04 82.34 20.10
N ARG A 45 -21.24 82.89 21.03
CA ARG A 45 -19.88 82.41 21.30
C ARG A 45 -19.89 81.01 21.94
N GLU A 46 -20.78 80.78 22.89
CA GLU A 46 -20.96 79.47 23.52
C GLU A 46 -21.48 78.43 22.53
N GLU A 47 -22.39 78.82 21.65
CA GLU A 47 -22.90 77.97 20.56
C GLU A 47 -21.78 77.62 19.57
N ILE A 48 -20.96 78.60 19.14
CA ILE A 48 -19.79 78.36 18.29
C ILE A 48 -18.81 77.38 18.95
N GLN A 49 -18.52 77.55 20.25
CA GLN A 49 -17.64 76.63 20.98
C GLN A 49 -18.22 75.22 21.07
N THR A 50 -19.54 75.11 21.25
CA THR A 50 -20.24 73.82 21.31
C THR A 50 -20.20 73.12 19.95
N LEU A 51 -20.50 73.85 18.87
CA LEU A 51 -20.40 73.35 17.50
C LEU A 51 -18.97 72.91 17.14
N GLN A 52 -17.95 73.66 17.58
CA GLN A 52 -16.55 73.28 17.38
C GLN A 52 -16.20 71.96 18.09
N LYS A 53 -16.67 71.78 19.34
CA LYS A 53 -16.48 70.52 20.07
C LYS A 53 -17.19 69.34 19.40
N GLN A 54 -18.44 69.54 18.98
CA GLN A 54 -19.19 68.52 18.24
C GLN A 54 -18.50 68.16 16.93
N LEU A 55 -17.98 69.14 16.19
CA LEU A 55 -17.29 68.91 14.93
C LEU A 55 -15.95 68.18 15.12
N LEU A 56 -15.24 68.41 16.24
CA LEU A 56 -14.06 67.62 16.60
C LEU A 56 -14.45 66.17 16.94
N ALA A 57 -15.49 65.95 17.75
CA ALA A 57 -15.97 64.61 18.09
C ALA A 57 -16.37 63.83 16.82
N LEU A 58 -17.14 64.44 15.92
CA LEU A 58 -17.53 63.83 14.65
C LEU A 58 -16.34 63.49 13.75
N ARG A 59 -15.23 64.25 13.82
CA ARG A 59 -14.01 63.87 13.09
C ARG A 59 -13.37 62.61 13.66
N TYR A 60 -13.23 62.54 14.99
CA TYR A 60 -12.71 61.34 15.64
C TYR A 60 -13.56 60.11 15.34
N ASP A 61 -14.89 60.23 15.40
CA ASP A 61 -15.80 59.13 15.07
C ASP A 61 -15.64 58.70 13.60
N ASN A 62 -15.48 59.66 12.67
CA ASN A 62 -15.27 59.35 11.25
C ASN A 62 -13.92 58.65 11.01
N GLU A 63 -12.85 59.08 11.68
CA GLU A 63 -11.55 58.40 11.62
C GLU A 63 -11.64 56.97 12.15
N SER A 64 -12.30 56.77 13.31
CA SER A 64 -12.53 55.44 13.88
C SER A 64 -13.35 54.54 12.94
N LEU A 65 -14.42 55.06 12.35
CA LEU A 65 -15.24 54.31 11.39
C LEU A 65 -14.47 53.96 10.11
N GLN A 66 -13.56 54.82 9.66
CA GLN A 66 -12.68 54.50 8.53
C GLN A 66 -11.74 53.36 8.86
N GLU A 67 -11.14 53.35 10.06
CA GLU A 67 -10.29 52.26 10.52
C GLU A 67 -11.07 50.94 10.58
N GLU A 68 -12.24 50.92 11.22
CA GLU A 68 -13.10 49.73 11.27
C GLU A 68 -13.49 49.22 9.87
N ASN A 69 -13.82 50.12 8.95
CA ASN A 69 -14.14 49.75 7.57
C ASN A 69 -12.94 49.10 6.88
N THR A 70 -11.72 49.63 7.08
CA THR A 70 -10.52 48.99 6.51
C THR A 70 -10.27 47.60 7.08
N ILE A 71 -10.54 47.38 8.38
CA ILE A 71 -10.44 46.06 9.01
C ILE A 71 -11.44 45.10 8.38
N LEU A 72 -12.71 45.51 8.27
CA LEU A 72 -13.77 44.69 7.67
C LEU A 72 -13.49 44.33 6.20
N ILE A 73 -12.93 45.25 5.43
CA ILE A 73 -12.50 44.99 4.05
C ILE A 73 -11.41 43.90 4.03
N ASN A 74 -10.41 44.00 4.91
CA ASN A 74 -9.34 43.02 5.00
C ASN A 74 -9.83 41.64 5.41
N GLU A 75 -10.72 41.57 6.41
CA GLU A 75 -11.35 40.32 6.85
C GLU A 75 -12.20 39.70 5.74
N ASN A 76 -12.98 40.50 5.01
CA ASN A 76 -13.78 40.03 3.89
C ASN A 76 -12.89 39.46 2.76
N ASN A 77 -11.78 40.13 2.45
CA ASN A 77 -10.80 39.62 1.50
C ASN A 77 -10.17 38.29 1.95
N ALA A 78 -9.82 38.18 3.23
CA ALA A 78 -9.28 36.94 3.80
C ALA A 78 -10.30 35.78 3.73
N MET A 79 -11.54 36.03 4.16
CA MET A 79 -12.63 35.05 4.06
C MET A 79 -12.89 34.64 2.60
N GLY A 80 -12.79 35.58 1.67
CA GLY A 80 -12.88 35.30 0.24
C GLY A 80 -11.80 34.32 -0.23
N ALA A 81 -10.54 34.54 0.17
CA ALA A 81 -9.42 33.66 -0.16
C ALA A 81 -9.59 32.24 0.44
N ASP A 82 -10.04 32.15 1.70
CA ASP A 82 -10.31 30.88 2.36
C ASP A 82 -11.43 30.11 1.65
N LEU A 83 -12.50 30.80 1.24
CA LEU A 83 -13.60 30.20 0.49
C LEU A 83 -13.13 29.63 -0.86
N TYR A 84 -12.25 30.33 -1.58
CA TYR A 84 -11.67 29.81 -2.82
C TYR A 84 -10.82 28.56 -2.57
N THR A 85 -9.99 28.57 -1.52
CA THR A 85 -9.16 27.42 -1.13
C THR A 85 -10.02 26.22 -0.75
N PHE A 86 -11.07 26.45 0.05
CA PHE A 86 -12.03 25.41 0.43
C PHE A 86 -12.73 24.81 -0.79
N LYS A 87 -13.18 25.64 -1.75
CA LYS A 87 -13.78 25.17 -3.00
C LYS A 87 -12.81 24.31 -3.81
N ALA A 88 -11.54 24.73 -3.94
CA ALA A 88 -10.52 23.96 -4.64
C ALA A 88 -10.29 22.59 -3.97
N ASN A 89 -10.17 22.56 -2.64
CA ASN A 89 -10.02 21.32 -1.88
C ASN A 89 -11.24 20.41 -2.04
N ASN A 90 -12.46 20.96 -2.04
CA ASN A 90 -13.69 20.19 -2.25
C ASN A 90 -13.73 19.53 -3.64
N ILE A 91 -13.28 20.23 -4.68
CA ILE A 91 -13.15 19.67 -6.03
C ILE A 91 -12.13 18.53 -6.04
N GLY A 92 -10.97 18.73 -5.39
CA GLY A 92 -9.93 17.69 -5.26
C GLY A 92 -10.44 16.44 -4.56
N LEU A 93 -11.14 16.60 -3.42
CA LEU A 93 -11.73 15.48 -2.68
C LEU A 93 -12.78 14.73 -3.51
N LYS A 94 -13.63 15.45 -4.26
CA LYS A 94 -14.61 14.83 -5.17
C LYS A 94 -13.95 14.01 -6.27
N ALA A 95 -12.80 14.45 -6.78
CA ALA A 95 -12.03 13.67 -7.75
C ALA A 95 -11.47 12.39 -7.11
N GLN A 96 -10.85 12.49 -5.94
CA GLN A 96 -10.33 11.33 -5.21
C GLN A 96 -11.41 10.29 -4.89
N VAL A 97 -12.61 10.73 -4.46
CA VAL A 97 -13.75 9.83 -4.21
C VAL A 97 -14.18 9.09 -5.48
N ARG A 98 -14.16 9.76 -6.64
CA ARG A 98 -14.49 9.13 -7.92
C ARG A 98 -13.48 8.05 -8.28
N ASP A 99 -12.19 8.35 -8.17
CA ASP A 99 -11.11 7.43 -8.50
C ASP A 99 -11.15 6.18 -7.58
N LEU A 100 -11.43 6.38 -6.29
CA LEU A 100 -11.60 5.28 -5.34
C LEU A 100 -12.80 4.39 -5.69
N ASN A 101 -13.92 4.98 -6.11
CA ASN A 101 -15.09 4.20 -6.53
C ASN A 101 -14.79 3.38 -7.80
N GLU A 102 -14.07 3.94 -8.77
CA GLU A 102 -13.67 3.19 -9.97
C GLU A 102 -12.71 2.03 -9.64
N TRP A 103 -11.79 2.24 -8.70
CA TRP A 103 -10.92 1.18 -8.22
C TRP A 103 -11.72 0.07 -7.51
N LEU A 104 -12.69 0.45 -6.68
CA LEU A 104 -13.58 -0.48 -5.99
C LEU A 104 -14.39 -1.33 -6.99
N ASP A 105 -14.98 -0.71 -8.00
CA ASP A 105 -15.73 -1.41 -9.06
C ASP A 105 -14.84 -2.38 -9.86
N THR A 106 -13.59 -2.00 -10.11
CA THR A 106 -12.61 -2.87 -10.76
C THR A 106 -12.26 -4.05 -9.88
N ALA A 107 -11.99 -3.82 -8.59
CA ALA A 107 -11.69 -4.88 -7.63
C ALA A 107 -12.86 -5.87 -7.47
N TYR A 108 -14.11 -5.39 -7.47
CA TYR A 108 -15.28 -6.25 -7.47
C TYR A 108 -15.35 -7.14 -8.71
N ARG A 109 -15.14 -6.57 -9.91
CA ARG A 109 -15.10 -7.34 -11.17
C ARG A 109 -14.01 -8.41 -11.13
N ASP A 110 -12.79 -8.06 -10.74
CA ASP A 110 -11.69 -9.02 -10.64
C ASP A 110 -11.99 -10.15 -9.64
N ASN A 111 -12.62 -9.83 -8.50
CA ASN A 111 -13.01 -10.84 -7.53
C ASN A 111 -14.04 -11.83 -8.10
N THR A 112 -14.99 -11.36 -8.92
CA THR A 112 -15.95 -12.24 -9.58
C THR A 112 -15.29 -13.19 -10.57
N VAL A 113 -14.33 -12.70 -11.35
CA VAL A 113 -13.55 -13.52 -12.31
C VAL A 113 -12.73 -14.58 -11.56
N LEU A 114 -12.00 -14.17 -10.52
CA LEU A 114 -11.19 -15.10 -9.71
C LEU A 114 -12.02 -16.20 -9.05
N ARG A 115 -13.25 -15.88 -8.60
CA ARG A 115 -14.17 -16.89 -8.08
C ARG A 115 -14.58 -17.90 -9.15
N ALA A 116 -14.90 -17.43 -10.36
CA ALA A 116 -15.24 -18.30 -11.47
C ALA A 116 -14.06 -19.19 -11.87
N GLU A 117 -12.85 -18.63 -11.99
CA GLU A 117 -11.63 -19.37 -12.28
C GLU A 117 -11.35 -20.45 -11.22
N ARG A 118 -11.45 -20.10 -9.94
CA ARG A 118 -11.29 -21.06 -8.83
C ARG A 118 -12.30 -22.22 -8.94
N ASP A 119 -13.54 -21.94 -9.29
CA ASP A 119 -14.57 -22.97 -9.41
C ASP A 119 -14.31 -23.88 -10.62
N THR A 120 -13.78 -23.34 -11.72
CA THR A 120 -13.34 -24.17 -12.87
C THR A 120 -12.14 -25.05 -12.51
N ALA A 121 -11.15 -24.51 -11.80
CA ALA A 121 -9.98 -25.25 -11.34
C ALA A 121 -10.40 -26.41 -10.42
N ARG A 122 -11.33 -26.16 -9.49
CA ARG A 122 -11.88 -27.19 -8.58
C ARG A 122 -12.60 -28.32 -9.33
N LYS A 123 -13.29 -28.01 -10.44
CA LYS A 123 -13.90 -29.03 -11.30
C LYS A 123 -12.84 -29.87 -12.03
N ALA A 124 -11.81 -29.22 -12.56
CA ALA A 124 -10.69 -29.90 -13.21
C ALA A 124 -9.92 -30.83 -12.25
N GLU A 125 -9.68 -30.38 -11.02
CA GLU A 125 -9.05 -31.17 -9.96
C GLU A 125 -9.84 -32.45 -9.66
N LYS A 126 -11.16 -32.34 -9.44
CA LYS A 126 -12.02 -33.52 -9.21
C LYS A 126 -12.00 -34.49 -10.38
N PHE A 127 -11.96 -33.98 -11.61
CA PHE A 127 -11.86 -34.82 -12.80
C PHE A 127 -10.52 -35.57 -12.84
N ALA A 128 -9.41 -34.89 -12.53
CA ALA A 128 -8.10 -35.53 -12.43
C ALA A 128 -8.05 -36.59 -11.32
N GLU A 129 -8.63 -36.29 -10.14
CA GLU A 129 -8.73 -37.24 -9.02
C GLU A 129 -9.48 -38.52 -9.43
N ASN A 130 -10.61 -38.39 -10.12
CA ASN A 130 -11.36 -39.53 -10.63
C ASN A 130 -10.57 -40.36 -11.64
N ARG A 131 -9.79 -39.71 -12.52
CA ARG A 131 -8.89 -40.40 -13.45
C ARG A 131 -7.82 -41.19 -12.72
N VAL A 132 -7.19 -40.59 -11.70
CA VAL A 132 -6.18 -41.27 -10.87
C VAL A 132 -6.78 -42.48 -10.18
N LYS A 133 -7.95 -42.36 -9.54
CA LYS A 133 -8.65 -43.50 -8.91
C LYS A 133 -8.92 -44.64 -9.90
N THR A 134 -9.31 -44.29 -11.12
CA THR A 134 -9.54 -45.26 -12.19
C THR A 134 -8.23 -45.96 -12.58
N GLN A 135 -7.16 -45.21 -12.80
CA GLN A 135 -5.84 -45.76 -13.11
C GLN A 135 -5.30 -46.65 -11.99
N GLU A 136 -5.45 -46.26 -10.73
CA GLU A 136 -5.08 -47.08 -9.58
C GLU A 136 -5.84 -48.41 -9.54
N SER A 137 -7.13 -48.39 -9.89
CA SER A 137 -7.95 -49.61 -9.96
C SER A 137 -7.45 -50.57 -11.04
N GLU A 138 -7.02 -50.05 -12.19
CA GLU A 138 -6.48 -50.86 -13.29
C GLU A 138 -5.08 -51.39 -12.94
N ILE A 139 -4.21 -50.57 -12.34
CA ILE A 139 -2.91 -51.03 -11.83
C ILE A 139 -3.09 -52.18 -10.84
N ARG A 140 -4.04 -52.06 -9.89
CA ARG A 140 -4.37 -53.15 -8.96
C ARG A 140 -4.84 -54.41 -9.69
N ARG A 141 -5.61 -54.28 -10.77
CA ARG A 141 -6.07 -55.40 -11.58
C ARG A 141 -4.92 -56.09 -12.30
N LEU A 142 -4.04 -55.32 -12.94
CA LEU A 142 -2.87 -55.82 -13.66
C LEU A 142 -1.88 -56.52 -12.73
N ASN A 143 -1.64 -55.96 -11.53
CA ASN A 143 -0.77 -56.60 -10.54
C ASN A 143 -1.28 -57.99 -10.12
N ARG A 144 -2.59 -58.15 -9.88
CA ARG A 144 -3.17 -59.47 -9.60
C ARG A 144 -2.97 -60.46 -10.75
N MET A 145 -3.02 -60.00 -11.99
CA MET A 145 -2.79 -60.84 -13.17
C MET A 145 -1.32 -61.24 -13.30
N ILE A 146 -0.39 -60.32 -12.99
CA ILE A 146 1.05 -60.62 -12.94
C ILE A 146 1.34 -61.69 -11.88
N ASP A 147 0.76 -61.56 -10.69
CA ASP A 147 0.92 -62.54 -9.61
C ASP A 147 0.41 -63.92 -10.03
N PHE A 148 -0.75 -63.98 -10.67
CA PHE A 148 -1.32 -65.23 -11.20
C PHE A 148 -0.41 -65.88 -12.25
N LEU A 149 0.06 -65.11 -13.24
CA LEU A 149 0.97 -65.61 -14.26
C LEU A 149 2.32 -66.04 -13.67
N GLY A 150 2.80 -65.35 -12.64
CA GLY A 150 3.99 -65.74 -11.89
C GLY A 150 3.85 -67.10 -11.19
N GLN A 151 2.66 -67.38 -10.64
CA GLN A 151 2.35 -68.69 -10.04
C GLN A 151 2.28 -69.81 -11.10
N GLU A 152 1.58 -69.58 -12.22
CA GLU A 152 1.51 -70.54 -13.33
C GLU A 152 2.89 -70.84 -13.91
N ASN A 153 3.72 -69.82 -14.16
CA ASN A 153 5.10 -70.02 -14.62
C ASN A 153 5.93 -70.85 -13.62
N SER A 154 5.74 -70.63 -12.31
CA SER A 154 6.42 -71.40 -11.26
C SER A 154 5.96 -72.87 -11.21
N LYS A 155 4.69 -73.13 -11.55
CA LYS A 155 4.14 -74.48 -11.67
C LYS A 155 4.70 -75.20 -12.89
N VAL A 156 4.64 -74.57 -14.07
CA VAL A 156 5.22 -75.10 -15.31
C VAL A 156 6.73 -75.37 -15.15
N ALA A 157 7.46 -74.47 -14.50
CA ALA A 157 8.89 -74.67 -14.23
C ALA A 157 9.16 -75.91 -13.35
N ARG A 158 8.29 -76.20 -12.37
CA ARG A 158 8.37 -77.42 -11.54
C ARG A 158 8.06 -78.67 -12.36
N GLU A 159 6.97 -78.67 -13.13
CA GLU A 159 6.58 -79.79 -13.99
C GLU A 159 7.68 -80.12 -15.00
N LEU A 160 8.31 -79.10 -15.59
CA LEU A 160 9.43 -79.28 -16.53
C LEU A 160 10.67 -79.89 -15.84
N ARG A 161 10.95 -79.55 -14.57
CA ARG A 161 12.05 -80.17 -13.80
C ARG A 161 11.77 -81.65 -13.55
N LEU A 162 10.57 -81.99 -13.07
CA LEU A 162 10.15 -83.37 -12.82
C LEU A 162 10.19 -84.22 -14.11
N ALA A 163 9.72 -83.67 -15.23
CA ALA A 163 9.77 -84.37 -16.53
C ALA A 163 11.20 -84.61 -17.05
N LYS A 164 12.15 -83.74 -16.71
CA LYS A 164 13.58 -83.96 -17.02
C LYS A 164 14.17 -85.07 -16.16
N GLU A 165 13.84 -85.10 -14.87
CA GLU A 165 14.32 -86.13 -13.94
C GLU A 165 13.82 -87.53 -14.32
N THR A 166 12.55 -87.66 -14.73
CA THR A 166 11.98 -88.96 -15.14
C THR A 166 12.52 -89.50 -16.47
N LYS A 167 12.94 -88.62 -17.40
CA LYS A 167 13.67 -89.04 -18.61
C LYS A 167 15.06 -89.59 -18.28
N VAL A 168 15.76 -88.98 -17.31
CA VAL A 168 17.11 -89.41 -16.90
C VAL A 168 17.10 -90.79 -16.21
N THR A 169 15.99 -91.21 -15.61
CA THR A 169 15.86 -92.51 -14.92
C THR A 169 15.40 -93.66 -15.82
N ASN A 170 14.85 -93.36 -17.02
CA ASN A 170 14.38 -94.37 -17.98
C ASN A 170 15.36 -94.63 -19.13
N GLU A 171 16.52 -93.98 -19.14
CA GLU A 171 17.62 -94.36 -20.03
C GLU A 171 18.42 -95.51 -19.39
N ASP A 172 18.53 -96.60 -20.14
CA ASP A 172 19.30 -97.81 -19.84
C ASP A 172 20.72 -97.46 -19.32
N PRO A 173 21.16 -97.99 -18.15
CA PRO A 173 22.50 -97.72 -17.60
C PRO A 173 23.65 -98.09 -18.55
N THR A 174 23.36 -98.79 -19.64
CA THR A 174 24.33 -99.19 -20.67
C THR A 174 24.74 -98.07 -21.65
N ILE A 175 23.96 -96.97 -21.80
CA ILE A 175 24.30 -95.88 -22.75
C ILE A 175 25.12 -94.75 -22.10
N ARG A 176 25.19 -94.68 -20.76
CA ARG A 176 26.04 -93.70 -20.04
C ARG A 176 27.55 -93.93 -20.19
N ALA A 177 27.98 -95.04 -20.79
CA ALA A 177 29.39 -95.34 -21.01
C ALA A 177 29.98 -94.76 -22.32
N LEU A 178 29.20 -94.12 -23.19
CA LEU A 178 29.69 -93.68 -24.52
C LEU A 178 29.63 -92.17 -24.80
N SER A 179 29.34 -91.32 -23.81
CA SER A 179 29.37 -89.85 -24.02
C SER A 179 30.29 -89.13 -23.03
N ASN A 180 31.44 -89.74 -22.74
CA ASN A 180 32.55 -89.10 -22.03
C ASN A 180 33.75 -88.92 -22.97
N ASP A 181 33.54 -88.24 -24.09
CA ASP A 181 34.64 -87.66 -24.86
C ASP A 181 34.15 -86.39 -25.53
N ASP A 182 34.38 -85.26 -24.85
CA ASP A 182 34.76 -84.01 -25.51
C ASP A 182 35.29 -83.03 -24.46
N LYS A 183 36.50 -83.35 -23.97
CA LYS A 183 37.42 -82.35 -23.43
C LYS A 183 38.04 -81.61 -24.62
N ILE A 184 37.45 -80.49 -25.02
CA ILE A 184 38.23 -79.43 -25.68
C ILE A 184 38.50 -78.33 -24.66
N THR A 185 39.72 -78.40 -24.14
CA THR A 185 40.43 -77.33 -23.49
C THR A 185 40.56 -76.11 -24.41
N THR A 186 40.03 -74.95 -24.00
CA THR A 186 40.72 -73.68 -24.23
C THR A 186 40.68 -72.80 -22.97
N ARG A 187 41.82 -72.86 -22.29
CA ARG A 187 42.34 -71.91 -21.32
C ARG A 187 42.59 -70.57 -22.05
N SER A 188 41.84 -69.52 -21.75
CA SER A 188 42.40 -68.15 -21.77
C SER A 188 41.59 -67.19 -20.91
N LYS A 189 42.23 -66.77 -19.82
CA LYS A 189 41.83 -65.67 -18.96
C LYS A 189 42.12 -64.35 -19.68
N ARG A 190 41.13 -63.50 -19.91
CA ARG A 190 41.30 -62.04 -19.71
C ARG A 190 39.95 -61.35 -19.52
N ALA A 191 39.69 -61.01 -18.27
CA ALA A 191 38.67 -60.07 -17.88
C ALA A 191 39.12 -58.64 -18.24
N LEU A 192 38.22 -57.88 -18.85
CA LEU A 192 38.21 -56.43 -18.89
C LEU A 192 36.80 -56.02 -18.46
N SER A 193 36.72 -55.59 -17.19
CA SER A 193 35.84 -54.58 -16.60
C SER A 193 34.34 -54.55 -16.98
N PRO A 194 33.48 -54.46 -15.96
CA PRO A 194 33.11 -53.13 -15.51
C PRO A 194 33.38 -52.94 -14.02
N SER A 195 34.28 -52.02 -13.71
CA SER A 195 34.15 -51.16 -12.52
C SER A 195 32.77 -50.49 -12.62
N THR A 196 31.94 -50.45 -11.58
CA THR A 196 32.30 -49.91 -10.28
C THR A 196 31.51 -50.57 -9.17
N SER A 197 32.27 -51.04 -8.21
CA SER A 197 31.91 -51.51 -6.88
C SER A 197 31.04 -50.52 -6.10
N ILE A 198 29.95 -51.05 -5.54
CA ILE A 198 29.35 -50.57 -4.29
C ILE A 198 30.21 -51.10 -3.14
N PRO A 199 30.71 -50.26 -2.21
CA PRO A 199 30.92 -50.69 -0.84
C PRO A 199 29.68 -50.30 -0.02
N ALA A 200 29.05 -51.32 0.55
CA ALA A 200 28.20 -51.15 1.71
C ALA A 200 29.05 -50.53 2.83
N LEU A 201 28.63 -49.36 3.30
CA LEU A 201 29.10 -48.77 4.54
C LEU A 201 27.88 -48.55 5.40
N ASP A 202 27.96 -49.16 6.57
CA ASP A 202 26.97 -49.16 7.62
C ASP A 202 26.33 -47.79 7.81
N GLU A 203 25.02 -47.87 7.97
CA GLU A 203 24.14 -46.83 8.42
C GLU A 203 24.35 -46.65 9.93
N PRO A 204 25.00 -45.57 10.44
CA PRO A 204 24.60 -45.07 11.73
C PRO A 204 23.33 -44.26 11.49
N SER A 205 22.22 -44.83 11.96
CA SER A 205 20.98 -44.15 12.27
C SER A 205 21.24 -42.83 13.02
N ARG A 206 21.57 -41.76 12.31
CA ARG A 206 21.45 -40.40 12.83
C ARG A 206 20.01 -40.03 12.67
N LYS A 207 19.24 -40.36 13.72
CA LYS A 207 17.96 -39.74 14.05
C LYS A 207 18.00 -38.30 13.52
N LYS A 208 17.23 -38.01 12.47
CA LYS A 208 16.89 -36.64 12.10
C LYS A 208 16.17 -36.09 13.32
N ARG A 209 16.94 -35.51 14.25
CA ARG A 209 16.39 -34.60 15.24
C ARG A 209 15.75 -33.51 14.38
N LYS A 210 14.42 -33.50 14.32
CA LYS A 210 13.66 -32.30 14.02
C LYS A 210 14.15 -31.29 15.06
N LEU A 211 15.16 -30.51 14.69
CA LEU A 211 15.51 -29.32 15.45
C LEU A 211 14.27 -28.43 15.41
N PRO A 212 13.96 -27.75 16.52
CA PRO A 212 12.79 -26.88 16.57
C PRO A 212 12.85 -25.92 15.39
N ASP A 213 11.70 -25.78 14.74
CA ASP A 213 11.44 -24.85 13.64
C ASP A 213 11.60 -23.44 14.20
N VAL A 214 12.84 -22.98 14.34
CA VAL A 214 13.13 -21.60 14.72
C VAL A 214 13.03 -20.82 13.41
N PRO A 215 11.98 -20.02 13.22
CA PRO A 215 11.83 -19.27 11.98
C PRO A 215 13.03 -18.33 11.83
N GLN A 216 13.90 -18.64 10.87
CA GLN A 216 15.02 -17.79 10.56
C GLN A 216 14.53 -16.62 9.74
N VAL A 217 14.46 -15.46 10.39
CA VAL A 217 14.02 -14.24 9.73
C VAL A 217 15.19 -13.64 8.94
N VAL A 218 15.14 -13.79 7.62
CA VAL A 218 16.03 -13.05 6.71
C VAL A 218 15.59 -11.57 6.72
N SER A 219 16.52 -10.63 6.81
CA SER A 219 16.20 -9.19 6.78
C SER A 219 16.19 -8.65 5.35
N CYS A 220 15.23 -7.75 5.05
CA CYS A 220 15.28 -7.01 3.79
C CYS A 220 16.41 -5.97 3.82
N THR A 221 16.85 -5.51 2.65
CA THR A 221 17.94 -4.55 2.46
C THR A 221 17.69 -3.23 3.18
N LYS A 222 16.46 -2.72 3.18
CA LYS A 222 16.10 -1.49 3.91
C LYS A 222 16.25 -1.68 5.42
N CYS A 223 15.62 -2.71 5.98
CA CYS A 223 15.74 -3.04 7.40
C CYS A 223 17.20 -3.29 7.79
N TYR A 224 17.95 -4.07 7.00
CA TYR A 224 19.37 -4.34 7.25
C TYR A 224 20.22 -3.06 7.23
N SER A 225 20.00 -2.17 6.26
CA SER A 225 20.76 -0.91 6.14
C SER A 225 20.50 0.05 7.30
N ARG A 226 19.30 0.00 7.89
CA ARG A 226 18.85 0.87 8.99
C ARG A 226 18.88 0.19 10.36
N LYS A 227 19.33 -1.08 10.42
CA LYS A 227 19.35 -1.94 11.62
C LYS A 227 17.97 -2.19 12.25
N TRP A 228 16.90 -2.15 11.46
CA TRP A 228 15.55 -2.44 11.94
C TRP A 228 15.28 -3.94 12.05
N SER A 229 14.37 -4.34 12.95
CA SER A 229 13.82 -5.69 12.99
C SER A 229 12.98 -5.92 11.72
N CYS A 230 13.20 -7.04 11.06
CA CYS A 230 12.39 -7.44 9.90
C CYS A 230 11.52 -8.60 10.35
N ASP A 231 10.28 -8.64 9.91
CA ASP A 231 9.30 -9.70 10.18
C ASP A 231 9.40 -10.88 9.19
N GLY A 232 10.32 -10.83 8.23
CA GLY A 232 10.57 -11.95 7.30
C GLY A 232 9.55 -12.10 6.17
N LYS A 233 8.47 -11.33 6.15
CA LYS A 233 7.43 -11.36 5.11
C LYS A 233 7.91 -10.69 3.80
N GLU A 234 7.21 -10.96 2.71
CA GLU A 234 7.45 -10.30 1.42
C GLU A 234 6.13 -9.75 0.85
N PRO A 235 5.92 -8.42 0.86
CA PRO A 235 6.78 -7.39 1.47
C PRO A 235 6.83 -7.49 3.01
N CYS A 236 7.90 -6.99 3.63
CA CYS A 236 7.98 -6.87 5.10
C CYS A 236 7.11 -5.71 5.60
N GLN A 237 6.59 -5.78 6.84
CA GLN A 237 5.67 -4.76 7.39
C GLN A 237 6.18 -3.31 7.28
N HIS A 238 7.49 -3.08 7.47
CA HIS A 238 8.07 -1.74 7.25
C HIS A 238 8.08 -1.28 5.79
N CYS A 239 8.31 -2.19 4.84
CA CYS A 239 8.24 -1.86 3.40
C CYS A 239 6.79 -1.66 2.94
N GLU A 240 5.86 -2.36 3.59
CA GLU A 240 4.42 -2.21 3.39
C GLU A 240 3.93 -0.84 3.88
N ARG A 241 4.28 -0.43 5.11
CA ARG A 241 3.90 0.90 5.67
C ARG A 241 4.51 2.09 4.92
N THR A 242 5.70 1.94 4.35
CA THR A 242 6.37 3.02 3.61
C THR A 242 5.87 3.21 2.17
N SER A 243 4.75 2.57 1.79
CA SER A 243 4.13 2.65 0.46
C SER A 243 5.04 2.24 -0.71
N GLU A 244 6.12 1.51 -0.43
CA GLU A 244 6.99 0.93 -1.45
C GLU A 244 7.09 -0.60 -1.31
N PRO A 245 5.98 -1.36 -1.33
CA PRO A 245 5.99 -2.81 -1.15
C PRO A 245 6.82 -3.51 -2.23
N HIS A 246 6.83 -2.98 -3.45
CA HIS A 246 7.62 -3.50 -4.57
C HIS A 246 9.14 -3.25 -4.42
N SER A 247 9.57 -2.47 -3.44
CA SER A 247 10.99 -2.19 -3.17
C SER A 247 11.62 -3.16 -2.16
N CYS A 248 10.81 -4.02 -1.50
CA CYS A 248 11.32 -4.99 -0.53
C CYS A 248 12.24 -5.98 -1.26
N LYS A 249 13.55 -5.80 -1.07
CA LYS A 249 14.61 -6.62 -1.66
C LYS A 249 15.40 -7.27 -0.55
N ARG A 250 15.80 -8.52 -0.69
CA ARG A 250 16.62 -9.25 0.28
C ARG A 250 18.04 -9.45 -0.23
N ILE A 251 18.97 -9.73 0.68
CA ILE A 251 20.37 -9.93 0.32
C ILE A 251 20.60 -11.40 0.00
N LEU A 252 21.10 -11.71 -1.20
CA LEU A 252 21.38 -13.07 -1.63
C LEU A 252 22.61 -13.61 -0.89
N CYS A 253 22.48 -14.82 -0.35
CA CYS A 253 23.61 -15.56 0.19
C CYS A 253 24.69 -15.79 -0.88
N LYS A 254 25.97 -15.87 -0.47
CA LYS A 254 27.08 -16.22 -1.38
C LYS A 254 26.92 -17.62 -1.98
N TYR A 255 26.27 -18.53 -1.27
CA TYR A 255 25.98 -19.89 -1.70
C TYR A 255 24.46 -20.14 -1.65
N PRO A 256 23.67 -19.59 -2.59
CA PRO A 256 22.22 -19.49 -2.46
C PRO A 256 21.46 -20.76 -2.87
N ALA A 257 22.13 -21.71 -3.52
CA ALA A 257 21.51 -22.95 -3.97
C ALA A 257 21.19 -23.88 -2.76
N PRO A 258 20.09 -24.65 -2.83
CA PRO A 258 19.69 -25.55 -1.76
C PRO A 258 20.84 -26.48 -1.33
N GLY A 259 21.13 -26.52 -0.02
CA GLY A 259 22.19 -27.36 0.54
C GLY A 259 23.64 -26.88 0.34
N MET A 260 23.88 -25.77 -0.38
CA MET A 260 25.24 -25.25 -0.58
C MET A 260 25.72 -24.35 0.57
N CYS A 261 24.80 -23.70 1.29
CA CYS A 261 25.14 -22.90 2.47
C CYS A 261 25.35 -23.81 3.70
N ARG A 262 26.59 -23.96 4.15
CA ARG A 262 26.93 -24.73 5.37
C ARG A 262 26.60 -24.00 6.68
N ASN A 263 26.23 -22.72 6.61
CA ASN A 263 25.89 -21.95 7.80
C ASN A 263 24.41 -22.15 8.15
N LEU A 264 24.18 -22.98 9.17
CA LEU A 264 22.85 -23.28 9.69
C LEU A 264 22.11 -22.08 10.29
N LYS A 265 22.76 -20.94 10.52
CA LYS A 265 22.15 -19.69 11.02
C LYS A 265 22.33 -18.53 10.04
N CYS A 266 22.34 -18.82 8.74
CA CYS A 266 22.55 -17.80 7.71
C CYS A 266 21.32 -16.89 7.60
N THR A 267 21.51 -15.60 7.89
CA THR A 267 20.45 -14.57 7.84
C THR A 267 20.23 -13.97 6.44
N LEU A 268 20.85 -14.55 5.42
CA LEU A 268 20.75 -14.13 4.01
C LEU A 268 19.78 -15.03 3.24
N ALA A 269 19.23 -14.49 2.16
CA ALA A 269 18.27 -15.18 1.31
C ALA A 269 18.90 -16.33 0.51
N HIS A 270 18.23 -17.48 0.53
CA HIS A 270 18.50 -18.64 -0.32
C HIS A 270 17.34 -18.88 -1.29
N GLN A 271 17.56 -19.65 -2.36
CA GLN A 271 16.56 -19.85 -3.42
C GLN A 271 15.34 -20.67 -2.96
N ASP A 272 15.52 -21.55 -1.98
CA ASP A 272 14.49 -22.38 -1.38
C ASP A 272 13.54 -21.61 -0.44
N GLN A 273 13.91 -20.39 -0.05
CA GLN A 273 13.12 -19.56 0.86
C GLN A 273 12.02 -18.75 0.14
N GLY A 274 11.89 -18.91 -1.19
CA GLY A 274 10.74 -18.38 -1.94
C GLY A 274 10.71 -16.86 -2.11
N PHE A 275 11.84 -16.16 -1.90
CA PHE A 275 11.88 -14.71 -2.01
C PHE A 275 11.86 -14.22 -3.47
N ARG A 276 10.92 -13.34 -3.83
CA ARG A 276 10.73 -12.84 -5.19
C ARG A 276 11.83 -11.86 -5.61
N LYS A 277 12.34 -11.03 -4.70
CA LYS A 277 13.35 -10.00 -5.02
C LYS A 277 14.59 -10.13 -4.17
N VAL A 278 15.69 -10.53 -4.81
CA VAL A 278 16.98 -10.70 -4.13
C VAL A 278 18.09 -9.94 -4.86
N VAL A 279 18.99 -9.31 -4.11
CA VAL A 279 20.14 -8.53 -4.62
C VAL A 279 21.45 -9.05 -4.04
N LEU A 280 22.53 -8.94 -4.81
CA LEU A 280 23.87 -9.31 -4.35
C LEU A 280 24.38 -8.30 -3.30
N PHE A 281 24.96 -8.82 -2.21
CA PHE A 281 25.42 -8.04 -1.05
C PHE A 281 26.32 -6.84 -1.39
N ARG A 282 27.14 -6.94 -2.44
CA ARG A 282 28.14 -5.92 -2.82
C ARG A 282 27.55 -4.55 -3.21
N ARG A 283 26.22 -4.41 -3.33
CA ARG A 283 25.57 -3.18 -3.81
C ARG A 283 24.94 -2.30 -2.71
N ILE A 284 25.19 -2.56 -1.42
CA ILE A 284 24.45 -1.91 -0.32
C ILE A 284 25.34 -0.93 0.45
N ALA A 285 25.06 0.36 0.35
CA ALA A 285 25.62 1.39 1.23
C ALA A 285 24.89 1.39 2.59
N ARG A 286 25.63 1.34 3.70
CA ARG A 286 25.05 1.47 5.05
C ARG A 286 24.76 2.95 5.33
N ARG A 287 23.51 3.29 5.68
CA ARG A 287 23.17 4.61 6.22
C ARG A 287 23.17 4.52 7.75
N ASN A 288 24.09 5.22 8.40
CA ASN A 288 24.13 5.31 9.85
C ASN A 288 23.15 6.41 10.31
N GLY A 289 22.36 6.13 11.35
CA GLY A 289 21.73 7.18 12.17
C GLY A 289 20.36 7.71 11.72
N VAL A 290 19.45 6.88 11.24
CA VAL A 290 18.03 7.27 11.06
C VAL A 290 17.22 6.73 12.25
N PRO A 291 16.33 7.50 12.89
CA PRO A 291 15.50 7.02 13.99
C PRO A 291 14.73 5.75 13.58
N GLU A 292 14.55 4.83 14.54
CA GLU A 292 13.68 3.66 14.36
C GLU A 292 12.24 4.13 14.03
N PRO A 293 11.49 3.41 13.17
CA PRO A 293 10.09 3.71 12.96
C PRO A 293 9.39 3.44 14.28
N VAL A 294 8.84 4.50 14.88
CA VAL A 294 8.13 4.43 16.15
C VAL A 294 7.05 3.35 16.04
N ASP A 295 7.04 2.40 16.98
CA ASP A 295 5.95 1.46 17.16
C ASP A 295 4.73 2.24 17.68
N GLU A 296 3.98 2.86 16.78
CA GLU A 296 2.68 3.46 17.13
C GLU A 296 1.60 2.39 17.10
N ASP A 297 1.47 1.70 18.23
CA ASP A 297 0.20 1.17 18.73
C ASP A 297 0.19 1.45 20.25
N THR A 298 -0.31 2.62 20.67
CA THR A 298 -1.21 2.83 21.85
C THR A 298 -1.35 4.30 22.27
N LYS A 299 -2.61 4.72 22.41
CA LYS A 299 -3.18 5.80 23.26
C LYS A 299 -2.97 7.28 22.89
N GLY A 300 -4.11 7.93 22.66
CA GLY A 300 -4.37 9.35 22.93
C GLY A 300 -5.80 9.51 23.44
N GLU A 301 -5.97 9.41 24.77
CA GLU A 301 -7.08 9.98 25.52
C GLU A 301 -6.91 11.51 25.62
N GLY A 302 -8.03 12.25 25.65
CA GLY A 302 -8.13 13.60 26.23
C GLY A 302 -8.34 14.74 25.23
N ASP A 303 -9.56 15.26 25.11
CA ASP A 303 -9.94 16.44 25.90
C ASP A 303 -11.44 16.75 25.81
N GLU A 304 -12.01 17.00 27.00
CA GLU A 304 -13.33 17.55 27.28
C GLU A 304 -13.50 18.94 26.66
N VAL A 305 -14.67 19.21 26.08
CA VAL A 305 -15.31 20.53 26.18
C VAL A 305 -16.82 20.33 26.36
N ASP A 306 -17.27 20.54 27.59
CA ASP A 306 -18.64 20.93 27.92
C ASP A 306 -19.07 22.15 27.11
N LYS A 307 -20.25 22.11 26.47
CA LYS A 307 -21.14 23.28 26.38
C LYS A 307 -22.61 22.85 26.31
N ASP A 308 -23.36 23.50 27.18
CA ASP A 308 -24.81 23.52 27.35
C ASP A 308 -25.62 23.82 26.08
N GLY A 309 -26.88 23.38 26.09
CA GLY A 309 -28.00 24.29 25.77
C GLY A 309 -28.85 23.97 24.54
N HIS A 310 -30.15 23.72 24.80
CA HIS A 310 -31.34 23.92 23.95
C HIS A 310 -31.42 23.11 22.63
N GLU A 311 -32.52 22.46 22.24
CA GLU A 311 -33.96 22.55 22.52
C GLU A 311 -34.59 21.16 22.68
#